data_AF-A0A1J4NU79-F1
#
_entry.id   AF-A0A1J4NU79-F1
#
_cell.length_a   1.000
_cell.length_b   1.000
_cell.length_c   1.000
_cell.angle_alpha   90.00
_cell.angle_beta   90.00
_cell.angle_gamma   90.00
#
_symmetry.space_group_name_H-M   'P 1'
#
loop_
_entity.id
_entity.type
_entity.pdbx_description
1 polymer ?
#
loop_
_entity_poly.entity_id
_entity_poly.type
_entity_poly.pdbx_seq_one_letter_code
_entity_poly.pdbx_strand_id
1 'polypeptide(L)'
;MVPAFISAMRMTTDHFTPDWLMYAYGGFLVVGIGYWCLVMTRGRTLADQHGITVQRALTRRTLSWHEIYDIRVQFIPKAAGNARKCLAHAYTDDGRRTLLPHVDDWQLPNPVAEIEALRLAATEQWGAVWATRPEVEERILLAAAQRKRRERISVVVVITLVVGLMAWGVVYISSH
;
A
#
# COMPACT_ATOMS: atom_id res chain seq x y z
N MET A 1 52.37 4.61 -34.09
CA MET A 1 51.97 5.43 -32.90
C MET A 1 50.46 5.29 -32.59
N VAL A 2 49.91 4.07 -32.63
CA VAL A 2 48.49 3.76 -32.36
C VAL A 2 48.26 2.60 -31.36
N PRO A 3 49.23 1.71 -31.01
CA PRO A 3 48.91 0.57 -30.14
C PRO A 3 48.80 0.91 -28.64
N ALA A 4 49.30 2.08 -28.20
CA ALA A 4 49.26 2.47 -26.79
C ALA A 4 47.85 2.91 -26.32
N PHE A 5 47.02 3.45 -27.23
CA PHE A 5 45.71 3.99 -26.87
C PHE A 5 44.66 2.89 -26.62
N ILE A 6 44.80 1.74 -27.27
CA ILE A 6 43.90 0.58 -27.08
C ILE A 6 44.19 -0.12 -25.74
N SER A 7 45.44 -0.08 -25.26
CA SER A 7 45.82 -0.68 -23.97
C SER A 7 45.30 0.13 -22.77
N ALA A 8 45.29 1.47 -22.87
CA ALA A 8 44.75 2.33 -21.80
C ALA A 8 43.23 2.22 -21.64
N MET A 9 42.49 1.88 -22.71
CA MET A 9 41.04 1.72 -22.65
C MET A 9 40.56 0.37 -22.09
N ARG A 10 41.45 -0.61 -21.91
CA ARG A 10 41.10 -1.93 -21.36
C ARG A 10 41.27 -2.03 -19.84
N MET A 11 41.75 -0.96 -19.21
CA MET A 11 42.18 -0.96 -17.81
C MET A 11 41.17 -0.31 -16.84
N THR A 12 40.00 0.08 -17.32
CA THR A 12 38.94 0.71 -16.51
C THR A 12 37.70 -0.14 -16.30
N THR A 13 37.70 -1.38 -16.80
CA THR A 13 36.56 -2.31 -16.71
C THR A 13 36.78 -3.46 -15.73
N ASP A 14 37.75 -3.37 -14.83
CA ASP A 14 37.71 -4.17 -13.60
C ASP A 14 36.74 -3.49 -12.62
N HIS A 15 35.45 -3.54 -12.96
CA HIS A 15 34.37 -3.20 -12.06
C HIS A 15 34.28 -4.27 -10.99
N PHE A 16 35.14 -4.14 -9.99
CA PHE A 16 35.08 -4.87 -8.73
C PHE A 16 33.83 -4.38 -7.97
N THR A 17 32.63 -4.79 -8.41
CA THR A 17 31.44 -4.68 -7.58
C THR A 17 31.67 -5.57 -6.38
N PRO A 18 31.88 -5.02 -5.18
CA PRO A 18 32.24 -5.84 -4.04
C PRO A 18 31.10 -6.79 -3.70
N ASP A 19 31.40 -8.05 -3.41
CA ASP A 19 30.38 -9.07 -3.12
C ASP A 19 29.42 -8.67 -1.97
N TRP A 20 29.88 -7.84 -1.03
CA TRP A 20 29.04 -7.31 0.04
C TRP A 20 27.85 -6.49 -0.47
N LEU A 21 27.99 -5.84 -1.62
CA LEU A 21 26.91 -5.08 -2.26
C LEU A 21 25.81 -6.02 -2.77
N MET A 22 26.16 -7.19 -3.32
CA MET A 22 25.20 -8.22 -3.70
C MET A 22 24.41 -8.72 -2.49
N TYR A 23 25.09 -9.03 -1.38
CA TYR A 23 24.41 -9.52 -0.18
C TYR A 23 23.52 -8.45 0.48
N ALA A 24 24.01 -7.21 0.56
CA ALA A 24 23.23 -6.09 1.11
C ALA A 24 21.97 -5.85 0.27
N TYR A 25 22.10 -5.89 -1.06
CA TYR A 25 21.00 -5.68 -1.99
C TYR A 25 19.99 -6.84 -1.97
N GLY A 26 20.46 -8.09 -2.01
CA GLY A 26 19.61 -9.28 -1.86
C GLY A 26 18.86 -9.29 -0.53
N GLY A 27 19.54 -8.94 0.57
CA GLY A 27 18.92 -8.78 1.88
C GLY A 27 17.81 -7.71 1.88
N PHE A 28 18.06 -6.56 1.25
CA PHE A 28 17.05 -5.51 1.12
C PHE A 28 15.80 -5.97 0.36
N LEU A 29 15.95 -6.77 -0.71
CA LEU A 29 14.82 -7.34 -1.44
C LEU A 29 14.02 -8.34 -0.61
N VAL A 30 14.69 -9.25 0.08
CA VAL A 30 14.03 -10.25 0.94
C VAL A 30 13.24 -9.55 2.05
N VAL A 31 13.83 -8.52 2.69
CA VAL A 31 13.15 -7.72 3.70
C VAL A 31 11.97 -6.96 3.10
N GLY A 32 12.13 -6.35 1.91
CA GLY A 32 11.07 -5.62 1.23
C GLY A 32 9.88 -6.49 0.83
N ILE A 33 10.15 -7.65 0.22
CA ILE A 33 9.12 -8.64 -0.16
C ILE A 33 8.46 -9.22 1.08
N GLY A 34 9.24 -9.62 2.09
CA GLY A 34 8.74 -10.12 3.36
C GLY A 34 7.82 -9.11 4.04
N TYR A 35 8.24 -7.84 4.10
CA TYR A 35 7.43 -6.74 4.60
C TYR A 35 6.13 -6.56 3.81
N TRP A 36 6.19 -6.60 2.47
CA TRP A 36 5.03 -6.47 1.60
C TRP A 36 4.02 -7.62 1.81
N CYS A 37 4.51 -8.87 1.83
CA CYS A 37 3.70 -10.05 2.11
C CYS A 37 3.07 -9.98 3.51
N LEU A 38 3.82 -9.54 4.52
CA LEU A 38 3.28 -9.35 5.87
C LEU A 38 2.16 -8.31 5.86
N VAL A 39 2.36 -7.16 5.20
CA VAL A 39 1.35 -6.10 5.06
C VAL A 39 0.07 -6.62 4.39
N MET A 40 0.18 -7.50 3.40
CA MET A 40 -0.98 -8.08 2.72
C MET A 40 -1.70 -9.16 3.53
N THR A 41 -0.97 -9.99 4.28
CA THR A 41 -1.52 -11.20 4.94
C THR A 41 -2.03 -10.98 6.36
N ARG A 42 -1.56 -9.95 7.07
CA ARG A 42 -1.90 -9.70 8.50
C ARG A 42 -2.77 -8.49 8.75
N GLY A 43 -3.51 -8.04 7.74
CA GLY A 43 -4.63 -7.15 8.01
C GLY A 43 -5.65 -7.85 8.91
N ARG A 44 -6.17 -7.23 9.96
CA ARG A 44 -7.40 -7.68 10.62
C ARG A 44 -8.22 -6.46 10.95
N THR A 45 -9.53 -6.55 10.68
CA THR A 45 -10.49 -5.56 11.14
C THR A 45 -11.31 -6.20 12.24
N LEU A 46 -11.29 -5.60 13.42
CA LEU A 46 -12.10 -6.01 14.56
C LEU A 46 -13.00 -4.84 14.91
N ALA A 47 -14.31 -5.03 14.80
CA ALA A 47 -15.30 -4.09 15.32
C ALA A 47 -15.62 -4.49 16.76
N ASP A 48 -15.47 -3.53 17.68
CA ASP A 48 -15.77 -3.71 19.10
C ASP A 48 -16.66 -2.56 19.59
N GLN A 49 -17.17 -2.64 20.82
CA GLN A 49 -18.06 -1.65 21.41
C GLN A 49 -17.46 -0.23 21.44
N HIS A 50 -16.14 -0.12 21.48
CA HIS A 50 -15.44 1.16 21.52
C HIS A 50 -15.19 1.76 20.13
N GLY A 51 -15.18 0.93 19.08
CA GLY A 51 -14.81 1.36 17.74
C GLY A 51 -14.32 0.25 16.82
N ILE A 52 -13.72 0.66 15.71
CA ILE A 52 -13.09 -0.24 14.75
C ILE A 52 -11.58 -0.26 14.99
N THR A 53 -11.06 -1.42 15.35
CA THR A 53 -9.62 -1.66 15.42
C THR A 53 -9.12 -2.23 14.12
N VAL A 54 -8.31 -1.46 13.41
CA VAL A 54 -7.58 -1.89 12.22
C VAL A 54 -6.18 -2.31 12.64
N GLN A 55 -5.91 -3.60 12.57
CA GLN A 55 -4.58 -4.15 12.73
C GLN A 55 -3.97 -4.33 11.34
N ARG A 56 -2.84 -3.69 11.10
CA ARG A 56 -1.93 -3.95 9.99
C ARG A 56 -0.75 -4.76 10.50
N ALA A 57 0.08 -5.25 9.59
CA ALA A 57 1.25 -6.06 9.92
C ALA A 57 2.15 -5.46 11.00
N LEU A 58 2.37 -4.14 10.98
CA LEU A 58 3.23 -3.44 11.94
C LEU A 58 2.52 -2.37 12.76
N THR A 59 1.27 -2.02 12.44
CA THR A 59 0.59 -0.91 13.10
C THR A 59 -0.81 -1.32 13.52
N ARG A 60 -1.16 -1.04 14.77
CA ARG A 60 -2.53 -1.17 15.27
C ARG A 60 -3.10 0.24 15.42
N ARG A 61 -4.25 0.49 14.80
CA ARG A 61 -4.96 1.75 14.94
C ARG A 61 -6.41 1.47 15.31
N THR A 62 -6.83 2.00 16.43
CA THR A 62 -8.22 2.00 16.86
C THR A 62 -8.87 3.31 16.43
N LEU A 63 -10.03 3.23 15.81
CA LEU A 63 -10.88 4.36 15.44
C LEU A 63 -12.12 4.27 16.32
N SER A 64 -12.37 5.27 17.15
CA SER A 64 -13.59 5.26 17.96
C SER A 64 -14.82 5.45 17.09
N TRP A 65 -15.99 4.95 17.50
CA TRP A 65 -17.23 5.15 16.75
C TRP A 65 -17.57 6.64 16.55
N HIS A 66 -17.17 7.49 17.49
CA HIS A 66 -17.38 8.95 17.42
C HIS A 66 -16.43 9.64 16.42
N GLU A 67 -15.25 9.09 16.18
CA GLU A 67 -14.32 9.61 15.17
C GLU A 67 -14.69 9.19 13.75
N ILE A 68 -15.46 8.10 13.60
CA ILE A 68 -15.81 7.55 12.31
C ILE A 68 -17.00 8.35 11.75
N TYR A 69 -16.71 9.12 10.71
CA TYR A 69 -17.69 9.91 9.97
C TYR A 69 -18.52 9.05 9.02
N ASP A 70 -17.87 8.14 8.29
CA ASP A 70 -18.54 7.28 7.32
C ASP A 70 -17.71 6.03 7.01
N ILE A 71 -18.35 4.94 6.59
CA ILE A 71 -17.70 3.72 6.09
C ILE A 71 -18.20 3.43 4.68
N ARG A 72 -17.37 3.62 3.65
CA ARG A 72 -17.78 3.44 2.25
C ARG A 72 -17.09 2.26 1.60
N VAL A 73 -17.84 1.50 0.81
CA VAL A 73 -17.29 0.53 -0.14
C VAL A 73 -16.93 1.26 -1.43
N GLN A 74 -15.66 1.19 -1.83
CA GLN A 74 -15.18 1.74 -3.09
C GLN A 74 -14.91 0.61 -4.07
N PHE A 75 -15.54 0.69 -5.24
CA PHE A 75 -15.26 -0.22 -6.35
C PHE A 75 -14.00 0.23 -7.09
N ILE A 76 -13.14 -0.71 -7.42
CA ILE A 76 -11.93 -0.45 -8.21
C ILE A 76 -12.34 -0.45 -9.68
N PRO A 77 -12.30 0.70 -10.37
CA PRO A 77 -12.62 0.75 -11.79
C PRO A 77 -11.58 -0.06 -12.56
N LYS A 78 -12.03 -0.93 -13.47
CA LYS A 78 -11.18 -1.82 -14.28
C LYS A 78 -10.39 -2.86 -13.48
N ALA A 79 -10.91 -3.33 -12.35
CA ALA A 79 -10.33 -4.48 -11.66
C ALA A 79 -10.21 -5.67 -12.63
N ALA A 80 -9.02 -6.27 -12.70
CA ALA A 80 -8.82 -7.51 -13.45
C ALA A 80 -9.68 -8.63 -12.85
N GLY A 81 -10.03 -9.66 -13.64
CA GLY A 81 -10.94 -10.73 -13.20
C GLY A 81 -10.50 -11.43 -11.90
N ASN A 82 -9.18 -11.51 -11.67
CA ASN A 82 -8.57 -12.14 -10.49
C ASN A 82 -8.10 -11.12 -9.43
N ALA A 83 -8.46 -9.84 -9.56
CA ALA A 83 -8.13 -8.80 -8.58
C ALA A 83 -9.34 -8.53 -7.68
N ARG A 84 -9.10 -7.90 -6.52
CA ARG A 84 -10.19 -7.39 -5.66
C ARG A 84 -11.00 -6.35 -6.41
N LYS A 85 -12.32 -6.48 -6.42
CA LYS A 85 -13.23 -5.56 -7.12
C LYS A 85 -13.71 -4.44 -6.22
N CYS A 86 -13.73 -4.66 -4.91
CA CYS A 86 -14.14 -3.63 -3.95
C CYS A 86 -13.25 -3.62 -2.70
N LEU A 87 -13.14 -2.44 -2.09
CA LEU A 87 -12.42 -2.21 -0.85
C LEU A 87 -13.26 -1.34 0.06
N ALA A 88 -13.40 -1.72 1.32
CA ALA A 88 -14.05 -0.88 2.32
C ALA A 88 -13.08 0.09 2.99
N HIS A 89 -13.56 1.31 3.20
CA HIS A 89 -12.80 2.39 3.79
C HIS A 89 -13.60 3.09 4.89
N ALA A 90 -13.03 3.20 6.08
CA ALA A 90 -13.53 4.08 7.12
C ALA A 90 -12.94 5.49 6.94
N TYR A 91 -13.80 6.49 6.98
CA TYR A 91 -13.48 7.91 6.96
C TYR A 91 -13.65 8.46 8.36
N THR A 92 -12.65 9.21 8.82
CA THR A 92 -12.74 9.93 10.08
C THR A 92 -13.22 11.36 9.86
N ASP A 93 -13.70 12.03 10.91
CA ASP A 93 -14.07 13.45 10.89
C ASP A 93 -12.94 14.37 10.39
N ASP A 94 -11.67 13.98 10.60
CA ASP A 94 -10.50 14.69 10.07
C ASP A 94 -10.31 14.55 8.54
N GLY A 95 -11.19 13.83 7.84
CA GLY A 95 -11.06 13.50 6.42
C GLY A 95 -9.99 12.44 6.10
N ARG A 96 -9.45 11.77 7.12
CA ARG A 96 -8.51 10.66 6.93
C ARG A 96 -9.27 9.41 6.49
N ARG A 97 -8.63 8.61 5.64
CA ARG A 97 -9.17 7.33 5.15
C ARG A 97 -8.35 6.19 5.73
N THR A 98 -9.01 5.25 6.35
CA THR A 98 -8.40 4.00 6.81
C THR A 98 -9.01 2.86 6.00
N LEU A 99 -8.17 2.16 5.23
CA LEU A 99 -8.57 0.90 4.62
C LEU A 99 -8.93 -0.08 5.72
N LEU A 100 -10.08 -0.74 5.59
CA LEU A 100 -10.50 -1.86 6.41
C LEU A 100 -10.03 -3.13 5.70
N PRO A 101 -8.93 -3.75 6.14
CA PRO A 101 -8.53 -5.04 5.57
C PRO A 101 -9.65 -6.05 5.80
N HIS A 102 -9.76 -7.05 4.93
CA HIS A 102 -10.65 -8.20 5.13
C HIS A 102 -12.15 -7.91 4.90
N VAL A 103 -12.50 -6.66 4.57
CA VAL A 103 -13.83 -6.29 4.08
C VAL A 103 -13.74 -6.03 2.58
N ASP A 104 -13.61 -7.11 1.82
CA ASP A 104 -13.50 -7.12 0.37
C ASP A 104 -14.22 -8.33 -0.24
N ASP A 105 -14.33 -8.34 -1.57
CA ASP A 105 -15.06 -9.34 -2.35
C ASP A 105 -14.40 -10.73 -2.35
N TRP A 106 -13.17 -10.85 -1.86
CA TRP A 106 -12.52 -12.16 -1.73
C TRP A 106 -12.91 -12.87 -0.45
N GLN A 107 -13.22 -12.11 0.60
CA GLN A 107 -13.49 -12.68 1.93
C GLN A 107 -14.98 -12.68 2.27
N LEU A 108 -15.73 -11.71 1.74
CA LEU A 108 -17.15 -11.59 1.97
C LEU A 108 -17.91 -11.74 0.65
N PRO A 109 -18.98 -12.56 0.62
CA PRO A 109 -19.80 -12.71 -0.57
C PRO A 109 -20.52 -11.41 -0.97
N ASN A 110 -20.85 -10.56 0.01
CA ASN A 110 -21.42 -9.24 -0.22
C ASN A 110 -20.85 -8.19 0.75
N PRO A 111 -19.73 -7.54 0.41
CA PRO A 111 -19.10 -6.53 1.25
C PRO A 111 -19.98 -5.29 1.49
N VAL A 112 -20.93 -4.99 0.58
CA VAL A 112 -21.83 -3.84 0.73
C VAL A 112 -22.84 -4.11 1.85
N ALA A 113 -23.48 -5.28 1.83
CA ALA A 113 -24.43 -5.67 2.87
C ALA A 113 -23.77 -5.73 4.26
N GLU A 114 -22.53 -6.21 4.35
CA GLU A 114 -21.80 -6.24 5.62
C GLU A 114 -21.55 -4.83 6.16
N ILE A 115 -21.15 -3.88 5.29
CA ILE A 115 -20.95 -2.49 5.70
C ILE A 115 -22.26 -1.82 6.11
N GLU A 116 -23.38 -2.13 5.43
CA GLU A 116 -24.69 -1.65 5.82
C GLU A 116 -25.12 -2.20 7.18
N ALA A 117 -24.91 -3.49 7.43
CA ALA A 117 -25.16 -4.11 8.73
C ALA A 117 -24.29 -3.48 9.83
N LEU A 118 -23.01 -3.21 9.55
CA LEU A 118 -22.11 -2.51 10.48
C LEU A 118 -22.58 -1.08 10.77
N ARG A 119 -23.01 -0.32 9.76
CA ARG A 119 -23.56 1.04 9.94
C ARG A 119 -24.85 1.00 10.77
N LEU A 120 -25.73 0.04 10.50
CA LEU A 120 -26.98 -0.14 11.25
C LEU A 120 -26.68 -0.45 12.72
N ALA A 121 -25.85 -1.46 12.98
CA ALA A 121 -25.42 -1.84 14.32
C ALA A 121 -24.77 -0.65 15.05
N ALA A 122 -23.97 0.15 14.35
CA ALA A 122 -23.34 1.32 14.95
C ALA A 122 -24.30 2.47 15.27
N THR A 123 -25.35 2.62 14.48
CA THR A 123 -26.40 3.60 14.76
C THR A 123 -27.21 3.17 15.98
N GLU A 124 -27.60 1.90 16.02
CA GLU A 124 -28.46 1.33 17.06
C GLU A 124 -27.74 1.22 18.41
N GLN A 125 -26.51 0.71 18.41
CA GLN A 125 -25.79 0.38 19.63
C GLN A 125 -24.98 1.56 20.19
N TRP A 126 -24.49 2.45 19.32
CA TRP A 126 -23.53 3.49 19.72
C TRP A 126 -23.99 4.90 19.35
N GLY A 127 -25.18 5.06 18.78
CA GLY A 127 -25.74 6.37 18.44
C GLY A 127 -24.92 7.11 17.39
N ALA A 128 -24.17 6.39 16.55
CA ALA A 128 -23.37 7.00 15.48
C ALA A 128 -24.30 7.75 14.52
N VAL A 129 -24.15 9.07 14.46
CA VAL A 129 -24.95 9.93 13.57
C VAL A 129 -24.23 10.07 12.23
N TRP A 130 -24.62 9.24 11.27
CA TRP A 130 -24.08 9.22 9.90
C TRP A 130 -24.53 10.42 9.02
N ALA A 131 -24.77 11.59 9.61
CA ALA A 131 -25.23 12.76 8.88
C ALA A 131 -24.13 13.30 7.97
N THR A 132 -24.46 13.53 6.70
CA THR A 132 -23.53 14.11 5.72
C THR A 132 -23.11 15.52 6.15
N ARG A 133 -21.82 15.72 6.43
CA ARG A 133 -21.20 17.01 6.77
C ARG A 133 -20.38 17.50 5.58
N PRO A 134 -20.76 18.61 4.92
CA PRO A 134 -20.07 19.07 3.72
C PRO A 134 -18.60 19.43 3.98
N GLU A 135 -18.29 19.98 5.15
CA GLU A 135 -16.92 20.33 5.56
C GLU A 135 -15.98 19.12 5.63
N VAL A 136 -16.48 17.95 6.05
CA VAL A 136 -15.69 16.72 6.12
C VAL A 136 -15.46 16.17 4.71
N GLU A 137 -16.45 16.24 3.83
CA GLU A 137 -16.32 15.78 2.44
C GLU A 137 -15.26 16.59 1.68
N GLU A 138 -15.21 17.92 1.87
CA GLU A 138 -14.16 18.76 1.29
C GLU A 138 -12.75 18.34 1.78
N ARG A 139 -12.59 18.08 3.08
CA ARG A 139 -11.34 17.58 3.64
C ARG A 139 -10.96 16.21 3.06
N ILE A 140 -11.94 15.33 2.86
CA ILE A 140 -11.74 14.02 2.22
C ILE A 140 -11.21 14.21 0.80
N LEU A 141 -11.80 15.12 0.02
CA LEU A 141 -11.39 15.42 -1.35
C LEU A 141 -9.96 15.98 -1.41
N LEU A 142 -9.65 16.95 -0.55
CA LEU A 142 -8.29 17.52 -0.45
C LEU A 142 -7.25 16.45 -0.07
N ALA A 143 -7.57 15.61 0.92
CA ALA A 143 -6.71 14.51 1.33
C ALA A 143 -6.58 13.43 0.23
N ALA A 144 -7.62 13.20 -0.58
CA ALA A 144 -7.57 12.31 -1.73
C ALA A 144 -6.60 12.84 -2.82
N ALA A 145 -6.64 14.14 -3.10
CA ALA A 145 -5.74 14.78 -4.07
C ALA A 145 -4.26 14.64 -3.66
N GLN A 146 -3.94 14.87 -2.37
CA GLN A 146 -2.58 14.74 -1.85
C GLN A 146 -2.05 13.29 -1.92
N ARG A 147 -2.91 12.30 -1.72
CA ARG A 147 -2.54 10.87 -1.77
C ARG A 147 -2.12 10.42 -3.16
N LYS A 148 -2.83 10.87 -4.20
CA LYS A 148 -2.47 10.56 -5.59
C LYS A 148 -1.04 10.99 -5.94
N ARG A 149 -0.55 12.07 -5.32
CA ARG A 149 0.85 12.50 -5.45
C ARG A 149 1.82 11.55 -4.75
N ARG A 150 1.50 11.10 -3.53
CA ARG A 150 2.36 10.15 -2.79
C ARG A 150 2.45 8.79 -3.47
N GLU A 151 1.33 8.24 -3.94
CA GLU A 151 1.31 6.95 -4.64
C GLU A 151 2.18 6.95 -5.90
N ARG A 152 2.15 8.06 -6.68
CA ARG A 152 3.01 8.20 -7.86
C ARG A 152 4.50 8.15 -7.50
N ILE A 153 4.89 8.83 -6.43
CA ILE A 153 6.28 8.81 -5.97
C ILE A 153 6.68 7.40 -5.56
N SER A 154 5.84 6.70 -4.81
CA SER A 154 6.10 5.31 -4.41
C SER A 154 6.29 4.39 -5.61
N VAL A 155 5.40 4.48 -6.61
CA VAL A 155 5.47 3.67 -7.83
C VAL A 155 6.73 3.98 -8.62
N VAL A 156 7.08 5.26 -8.79
CA VAL A 156 8.31 5.65 -9.49
C VAL A 156 9.54 5.09 -8.78
N VAL A 157 9.63 5.23 -7.45
CA VAL A 157 10.75 4.68 -6.67
C VAL A 157 10.88 3.17 -6.85
N VAL A 158 9.76 2.43 -6.80
CA VAL A 158 9.78 0.97 -7.02
C VAL A 158 10.20 0.62 -8.44
N ILE A 159 9.66 1.30 -9.46
CA ILE A 159 10.04 1.05 -10.86
C ILE A 159 11.53 1.34 -11.07
N THR A 160 12.03 2.46 -10.56
CA THR A 160 13.46 2.82 -10.66
C THR A 160 14.34 1.75 -10.00
N LEU A 161 13.94 1.22 -8.83
CA LEU A 161 14.66 0.13 -8.18
C LEU A 161 14.66 -1.16 -9.03
N VAL A 162 13.52 -1.54 -9.62
CA VAL A 162 13.39 -2.75 -10.45
C VAL A 162 14.16 -2.61 -11.77
N VAL A 163 14.11 -1.45 -12.42
CA VAL A 163 14.87 -1.21 -13.67
C VAL A 163 16.37 -1.18 -13.37
N GLY A 164 16.78 -0.54 -12.27
CA GLY A 164 18.16 -0.59 -11.79
C GLY A 164 18.64 -2.03 -11.55
N LEU A 165 17.79 -2.87 -10.96
CA LEU A 165 18.04 -4.30 -10.74
C LEU A 165 18.25 -5.06 -12.03
N MET A 166 17.36 -4.85 -13.02
CA MET A 166 17.44 -5.53 -14.31
C MET A 166 18.70 -5.13 -15.07
N ALA A 167 19.00 -3.82 -15.15
CA ALA A 167 20.19 -3.32 -15.83
C ALA A 167 21.48 -3.85 -15.16
N TRP A 168 21.53 -3.83 -13.83
CA TRP A 168 22.68 -4.32 -13.09
C TRP A 168 22.87 -5.85 -13.24
N GLY A 169 21.78 -6.62 -13.17
CA GLY A 169 21.82 -8.08 -13.39
C GLY A 169 22.29 -8.46 -14.81
N VAL A 170 21.87 -7.71 -15.84
CA VAL A 170 22.33 -7.93 -17.23
C VAL A 170 23.83 -7.66 -17.36
N VAL A 171 24.33 -6.57 -16.76
CA VAL A 171 25.77 -6.27 -16.75
C VAL A 171 26.55 -7.38 -16.04
N TYR A 172 26.07 -7.83 -14.88
CA TYR A 172 26.70 -8.89 -14.10
C TYR A 172 26.76 -10.24 -14.84
N ILE A 173 25.67 -10.63 -15.52
CA ILE A 173 25.65 -11.86 -16.32
C ILE A 173 26.56 -11.73 -17.54
N SER A 174 26.66 -10.55 -18.15
CA SER A 174 27.52 -10.35 -19.32
C SER A 174 29.03 -10.32 -19.00
N SER A 175 29.39 -10.15 -17.73
CA SER A 175 30.77 -10.09 -17.27
C SER A 175 31.33 -11.43 -16.76
N HIS A 176 30.51 -12.48 -16.70
CA HIS A 176 30.87 -13.85 -16.30
C HIS A 176 30.53 -14.85 -17.40
#